data_AF-A0A059BKK1-F1
#
_entry.id   AF-A0A059BKK1-F1
#
_cell.length_a   1.000
_cell.length_b   1.000
_cell.length_c   1.000
_cell.angle_alpha   90.00
_cell.angle_beta   90.00
_cell.angle_gamma   90.00
#
_symmetry.space_group_name_H-M   'P 1'
#
loop_
_entity.id
_entity.type
_entity.pdbx_description
1 polymer ?
#
loop_
_entity_poly.entity_id
_entity_poly.type
_entity_poly.pdbx_seq_one_letter_code
_entity_poly.pdbx_strand_id
1 'polypeptide(L)'
;GYILTSEIDGTIQMKSYLSGNPEIRVALNEELNIGRGGRSLYDYRSSAGSGAVVLDDCNFHESVRLDSFDMDRTLTLVPPDGEFPVMNYRMTQEFRPPFRVTALIEEAGNLKAEVIIKVRAEFSSSITANTIVVQMPLPKYTTRE
;
A
#
# COMPACT_ATOMS: atom_id res chain seq x y z
N GLY A 1 16.87 3.63 -10.53
CA GLY A 1 17.10 3.47 -9.08
C GLY A 1 16.74 2.06 -8.68
N TYR A 2 17.29 1.59 -7.56
CA TYR A 2 16.91 0.33 -6.92
C TYR A 2 15.98 0.64 -5.74
N ILE A 3 15.04 -0.25 -5.47
CA ILE A 3 14.15 -0.15 -4.30
C ILE A 3 14.98 -0.57 -3.09
N LEU A 4 15.08 0.30 -2.08
CA LEU A 4 15.78 0.01 -0.83
C LEU A 4 14.79 -0.48 0.25
N THR A 5 13.61 0.12 0.27
CA THR A 5 12.54 -0.17 1.22
C THR A 5 11.21 -0.23 0.47
N SER A 6 10.45 -1.29 0.71
CA SER A 6 9.10 -1.50 0.17
C SER A 6 8.23 -2.04 1.28
N GLU A 7 7.36 -1.21 1.81
CA GLU A 7 6.45 -1.59 2.88
C GLU A 7 5.09 -0.94 2.70
N ILE A 8 4.07 -1.63 3.18
CA ILE A 8 2.69 -1.16 3.29
C ILE A 8 2.23 -1.45 4.72
N ASP A 9 1.89 -0.39 5.45
CA ASP A 9 1.09 -0.46 6.67
C ASP A 9 -0.32 0.00 6.33
N GLY A 10 -1.29 -0.91 6.48
CA GLY A 10 -2.66 -0.68 6.06
C GLY A 10 -3.68 -0.95 7.16
N THR A 11 -4.85 -0.31 7.01
CA THR A 11 -5.99 -0.50 7.91
C THR A 11 -7.27 -0.60 7.10
N ILE A 12 -8.12 -1.57 7.44
CA ILE A 12 -9.51 -1.61 7.01
C ILE A 12 -10.33 -0.86 8.07
N GLN A 13 -10.79 0.35 7.74
CA GLN A 13 -11.65 1.16 8.59
C GLN A 13 -13.12 0.90 8.25
N MET A 14 -13.96 0.75 9.28
CA MET A 14 -15.41 0.63 9.12
C MET A 14 -16.12 1.78 9.82
N LYS A 15 -17.16 2.31 9.17
CA LYS A 15 -18.12 3.27 9.73
C LYS A 15 -19.50 2.62 9.80
N SER A 16 -19.96 2.29 11.00
CA SER A 16 -21.27 1.67 11.20
C SER A 16 -22.23 2.62 11.89
N TYR A 17 -23.40 2.79 11.29
CA TYR A 17 -24.56 3.51 11.83
C TYR A 17 -25.84 2.70 11.61
N LEU A 18 -25.72 1.38 11.77
CA LEU A 18 -26.79 0.42 11.49
C LEU A 18 -27.63 0.19 12.75
N SER A 19 -28.93 0.41 12.64
CA SER A 19 -29.86 0.16 13.75
C SER A 19 -29.86 -1.32 14.17
N GLY A 20 -29.74 -1.56 15.47
CA GLY A 20 -29.83 -2.91 16.05
C GLY A 20 -28.56 -3.75 15.96
N ASN A 21 -27.44 -3.15 15.53
CA ASN A 21 -26.11 -3.78 15.48
C ASN A 21 -26.15 -5.16 14.80
N PRO A 22 -26.55 -5.23 13.52
CA PRO A 22 -26.64 -6.49 12.81
C PRO A 22 -25.27 -7.12 12.64
N GLU A 23 -25.24 -8.45 12.55
CA GLU A 23 -24.04 -9.19 12.18
C GLU A 23 -23.68 -8.92 10.71
N ILE A 24 -22.39 -8.63 10.46
CA ILE A 24 -21.82 -8.37 9.14
C ILE A 24 -20.77 -9.42 8.84
N ARG A 25 -20.70 -9.81 7.56
CA ARG A 25 -19.63 -10.66 7.01
C ARG A 25 -18.85 -9.87 5.96
N VAL A 26 -17.54 -9.84 6.10
CA VAL A 26 -16.60 -9.19 5.17
C VAL A 26 -15.70 -10.27 4.58
N ALA A 27 -15.88 -10.59 3.30
CA ALA A 27 -15.01 -11.51 2.58
C ALA A 27 -13.79 -10.77 2.03
N LEU A 28 -12.59 -11.28 2.33
CA LEU A 28 -11.33 -10.82 1.74
C LEU A 28 -10.97 -11.69 0.53
N ASN A 29 -9.85 -11.38 -0.12
CA ASN A 29 -9.34 -12.23 -1.20
C ASN A 29 -9.02 -13.65 -0.67
N GLU A 30 -9.51 -14.70 -1.31
CA GLU A 30 -9.30 -16.10 -0.91
C GLU A 30 -7.80 -16.48 -0.93
N GLU A 31 -7.03 -15.85 -1.82
CA GLU A 31 -5.58 -16.06 -1.95
C GLU A 31 -4.76 -15.25 -0.92
N LEU A 32 -5.41 -14.61 0.05
CA LEU A 32 -4.73 -13.90 1.14
C LEU A 32 -3.95 -14.90 2.00
N ASN A 33 -2.64 -14.71 2.09
CA ASN A 33 -1.76 -15.46 2.98
C ASN A 33 -1.20 -14.54 4.06
N ILE A 34 -1.14 -15.02 5.31
CA ILE A 34 -0.60 -14.28 6.44
C ILE A 34 0.57 -15.06 7.02
N GLY A 35 1.67 -14.36 7.27
CA GLY A 35 2.88 -14.94 7.83
C GLY A 35 3.86 -15.44 6.77
N ARG A 36 5.14 -15.48 7.16
CA ARG A 36 6.24 -16.00 6.33
C ARG A 36 6.27 -17.54 6.36
N GLY A 37 5.18 -18.17 5.94
CA GLY A 37 5.00 -19.61 5.89
C GLY A 37 5.25 -20.21 4.49
N GLY A 38 6.51 -20.42 4.13
CA GLY A 38 6.96 -21.57 3.32
C GLY A 38 6.32 -21.85 1.94
N ARG A 39 6.06 -20.85 1.08
CA ARG A 39 5.83 -21.09 -0.36
C ARG A 39 6.74 -20.24 -1.24
N SER A 40 7.29 -20.90 -2.25
CA SER A 40 8.49 -20.56 -3.00
C SER A 40 8.54 -19.15 -3.60
N LEU A 41 9.71 -18.53 -3.47
CA LEU A 41 10.16 -17.25 -4.05
C LEU A 41 10.14 -17.17 -5.60
N TYR A 42 9.49 -18.10 -6.30
CA TYR A 42 9.65 -18.30 -7.74
C TYR A 42 8.41 -17.96 -8.60
N ASP A 43 7.28 -17.54 -8.03
CA ASP A 43 6.07 -17.23 -8.80
C ASP A 43 5.90 -15.73 -9.16
N TYR A 44 7.00 -14.98 -9.12
CA TYR A 44 7.05 -13.53 -9.38
C TYR A 44 6.73 -13.12 -10.84
N ARG A 45 6.22 -14.03 -11.69
CA ARG A 45 5.94 -13.76 -13.10
C ARG A 45 4.51 -13.33 -13.41
N SER A 46 3.65 -13.20 -12.39
CA SER A 46 2.26 -12.77 -12.57
C SER A 46 2.03 -11.35 -12.06
N SER A 47 2.91 -10.41 -12.42
CA SER A 47 2.69 -8.96 -12.26
C SER A 47 1.66 -8.44 -13.29
N ALA A 48 0.46 -9.02 -13.26
CA ALA A 48 -0.70 -8.56 -14.02
C ALA A 48 -1.99 -8.97 -13.29
N GLY A 49 -2.35 -8.20 -12.26
CA GLY A 49 -3.77 -7.98 -11.91
C GLY A 49 -4.43 -8.89 -10.88
N SER A 50 -3.86 -10.02 -10.47
CA SER A 50 -4.42 -10.87 -9.40
C SER A 50 -3.34 -11.81 -8.87
N GLY A 51 -2.40 -11.28 -8.11
CA GLY A 51 -1.42 -12.10 -7.39
C GLY A 51 -1.91 -12.36 -5.97
N ALA A 52 -1.59 -13.54 -5.44
CA ALA A 52 -1.79 -13.86 -4.04
C ALA A 52 -1.23 -12.73 -3.15
N VAL A 53 -2.10 -12.14 -2.34
CA VAL A 53 -1.69 -11.08 -1.40
C VAL A 53 -1.06 -11.76 -0.20
N VAL A 54 0.18 -11.40 0.12
CA VAL A 54 0.90 -12.01 1.24
C VAL A 54 1.24 -10.93 2.25
N LEU A 55 0.61 -11.01 3.42
CA LEU A 55 0.84 -10.14 4.56
C LEU A 55 1.91 -10.74 5.47
N ASP A 56 2.75 -9.89 6.07
CA ASP A 56 3.67 -10.33 7.12
C ASP A 56 2.92 -10.69 8.39
N ASP A 57 2.05 -9.78 8.83
CA ASP A 57 1.20 -9.94 10.00
C ASP A 57 -0.07 -9.09 9.86
N CYS A 58 -1.07 -9.41 10.69
CA CYS A 58 -2.29 -8.64 10.82
C CYS A 58 -2.88 -8.78 12.22
N ASN A 59 -3.61 -7.76 12.65
CA ASN A 59 -4.36 -7.74 13.90
C ASN A 59 -5.82 -7.38 13.63
N PHE A 60 -6.74 -7.94 14.42
CA PHE A 60 -8.18 -7.73 14.26
C PHE A 60 -8.77 -6.99 15.46
N HIS A 61 -9.88 -6.29 15.23
CA HIS A 61 -10.68 -5.73 16.31
C HIS A 61 -11.28 -6.83 17.19
N GLU A 62 -11.51 -6.55 18.47
CA GLU A 62 -12.09 -7.51 19.43
C GLU A 62 -13.50 -8.00 19.06
N SER A 63 -14.23 -7.22 18.25
CA SER A 63 -15.57 -7.60 17.77
C SER A 63 -15.56 -8.55 16.58
N VAL A 64 -14.38 -8.87 16.02
CA VAL A 64 -14.22 -9.74 14.86
C VAL A 64 -14.06 -11.19 15.31
N ARG A 65 -14.88 -12.07 14.75
CA ARG A 65 -14.79 -13.53 14.88
C ARG A 65 -14.17 -14.12 13.62
N LEU A 66 -13.23 -15.04 13.82
CA LEU A 66 -12.38 -15.63 12.78
C LEU A 66 -12.79 -17.05 12.39
N ASP A 67 -13.98 -17.50 12.80
CA ASP A 67 -14.43 -18.90 12.64
C ASP A 67 -14.39 -19.39 11.18
N SER A 68 -14.67 -18.50 10.22
CA SER A 68 -14.61 -18.80 8.77
C SER A 68 -13.33 -18.29 8.09
N PHE A 69 -12.48 -17.56 8.81
CA PHE A 69 -11.34 -16.87 8.21
C PHE A 69 -10.34 -17.86 7.59
N ASP A 70 -10.07 -18.97 8.27
CA ASP A 70 -9.14 -20.00 7.77
C ASP A 70 -9.67 -20.72 6.52
N MET A 71 -10.99 -20.78 6.35
CA MET A 71 -11.66 -21.49 5.25
C MET A 71 -11.79 -20.64 3.99
N ASP A 72 -12.36 -19.44 4.11
CA ASP A 72 -12.75 -18.61 2.97
C ASP A 72 -12.33 -17.14 3.12
N ARG A 73 -11.46 -16.84 4.10
CA ARG A 73 -10.99 -15.48 4.41
C ARG A 73 -12.13 -14.51 4.73
N THR A 74 -13.25 -15.02 5.26
CA THR A 74 -14.36 -14.20 5.75
C THR A 74 -14.18 -13.81 7.21
N LEU A 75 -14.34 -12.52 7.49
CA LEU A 75 -14.45 -11.94 8.82
C LEU A 75 -15.93 -11.79 9.19
N THR A 76 -16.33 -12.24 10.37
CA THR A 76 -17.70 -12.04 10.87
C THR A 76 -17.66 -11.13 12.10
N LEU A 77 -18.46 -10.07 12.14
CA LEU A 77 -18.46 -9.12 13.26
C LEU A 77 -19.84 -8.53 13.54
N VAL A 78 -20.06 -8.12 14.79
CA VAL A 78 -21.12 -7.15 15.14
C VAL A 78 -20.42 -5.80 15.33
N PRO A 79 -20.60 -4.84 14.41
CA PRO A 79 -19.82 -3.61 14.43
C PRO A 79 -20.24 -2.70 15.59
N PRO A 80 -19.28 -2.12 16.35
CA PRO A 80 -19.54 -0.98 17.21
C PRO A 80 -20.10 0.21 16.43
N ASP A 81 -20.85 1.07 17.11
CA ASP A 81 -21.34 2.33 16.53
C ASP A 81 -20.18 3.30 16.27
N GLY A 82 -20.19 3.94 15.09
CA GLY A 82 -19.19 4.93 14.69
C GLY A 82 -18.05 4.35 13.85
N GLU A 83 -16.86 4.95 13.97
CA GLU A 83 -15.66 4.62 13.19
C GLU A 83 -14.70 3.78 14.03
N PHE A 84 -14.31 2.61 13.52
CA PHE A 84 -13.35 1.73 14.18
C PHE A 84 -12.53 0.92 13.16
N PRO A 85 -11.26 0.57 13.49
CA PRO A 85 -10.44 -0.28 12.64
C PRO A 85 -10.88 -1.74 12.78
N VAL A 86 -11.27 -2.38 11.68
CA VAL A 86 -11.62 -3.81 11.65
C VAL A 86 -10.37 -4.69 11.66
N MET A 87 -9.37 -4.29 10.86
CA MET A 87 -8.14 -5.05 10.65
C MET A 87 -6.99 -4.09 10.36
N ASN A 88 -5.85 -4.29 11.01
CA ASN A 88 -4.57 -3.68 10.66
C ASN A 88 -3.68 -4.74 10.04
N TYR A 89 -2.92 -4.41 9.02
CA TYR A 89 -2.04 -5.35 8.34
C TYR A 89 -0.75 -4.68 7.89
N ARG A 90 0.30 -5.50 7.77
CA ARG A 90 1.61 -5.08 7.29
C ARG A 90 2.10 -5.99 6.17
N MET A 91 2.77 -5.41 5.19
CA MET A 91 3.39 -6.13 4.09
C MET A 91 4.73 -5.49 3.73
N THR A 92 5.80 -6.27 3.74
CA THR A 92 7.17 -5.87 3.36
C THR A 92 7.61 -6.46 2.02
N GLN A 93 6.68 -7.08 1.29
CA GLN A 93 6.95 -7.57 -0.05
C GLN A 93 7.18 -6.42 -1.02
N GLU A 94 8.06 -6.65 -1.98
CA GLU A 94 8.27 -5.71 -3.06
C GLU A 94 6.98 -5.59 -3.90
N PHE A 95 6.55 -4.36 -4.13
CA PHE A 95 5.45 -4.06 -5.05
C PHE A 95 5.90 -3.03 -6.07
N ARG A 96 5.16 -2.90 -7.17
CA ARG A 96 5.42 -1.86 -8.17
C ARG A 96 4.96 -0.51 -7.62
N PRO A 97 5.86 0.44 -7.31
CA PRO A 97 5.46 1.72 -6.77
C PRO A 97 4.62 2.49 -7.81
N PRO A 98 3.61 3.27 -7.39
CA PRO A 98 2.70 3.98 -8.30
C PRO A 98 3.40 5.05 -9.12
N PHE A 99 4.55 5.56 -8.65
CA PHE A 99 5.36 6.54 -9.36
C PHE A 99 6.81 6.09 -9.41
N ARG A 100 7.42 6.30 -10.57
CA ARG A 100 8.86 6.17 -10.78
C ARG A 100 9.45 7.55 -11.02
N VAL A 101 10.35 7.97 -10.13
CA VAL A 101 11.07 9.25 -10.24
C VAL A 101 12.50 9.00 -10.68
N THR A 102 12.92 9.69 -11.74
CA THR A 102 14.31 9.73 -12.20
C THR A 102 14.78 11.17 -12.20
N ALA A 103 15.80 11.47 -11.41
CA ALA A 103 16.46 12.76 -11.41
C ALA A 103 17.79 12.67 -12.16
N LEU A 104 18.07 13.68 -12.97
CA LEU A 104 19.36 13.91 -13.61
C LEU A 104 19.82 15.32 -13.20
N ILE A 105 21.03 15.41 -12.65
CA ILE A 105 21.64 16.67 -12.25
C ILE A 105 22.91 16.80 -13.09
N GLU A 106 23.01 17.88 -13.85
CA GLU A 106 24.15 18.19 -14.70
C GLU A 106 24.80 19.49 -14.22
N GLU A 107 26.11 19.49 -14.06
CA GLU A 107 26.86 20.70 -13.72
C GLU A 107 27.01 21.56 -14.98
N ALA A 108 26.46 22.77 -14.95
CA ALA A 108 26.49 23.73 -16.05
C ALA A 108 27.47 24.87 -15.75
N GLY A 109 28.66 24.52 -15.27
CA GLY A 109 29.70 25.44 -14.79
C GLY A 109 29.85 25.47 -13.27
N ASN A 110 30.76 26.30 -12.75
CA ASN A 110 31.19 26.23 -11.34
C ASN A 110 30.11 26.63 -10.31
N LEU A 111 29.08 27.38 -10.72
CA LEU A 111 28.05 27.93 -9.83
C LEU A 111 26.63 27.66 -10.34
N LYS A 112 26.49 26.76 -11.34
CA LYS A 112 25.20 26.48 -11.97
C LYS A 112 25.05 24.97 -12.13
N ALA A 113 23.86 24.49 -11.78
CA ALA A 113 23.45 23.11 -12.05
C ALA A 113 22.11 23.14 -12.79
N GLU A 114 21.98 22.27 -13.78
CA GLU A 114 20.73 21.96 -14.44
C GLU A 114 20.15 20.69 -13.84
N VAL A 115 18.86 20.70 -13.53
CA VAL A 115 18.18 19.58 -12.89
C VAL A 115 16.98 19.19 -13.72
N ILE A 116 16.95 17.94 -14.15
CA ILE A 116 15.83 17.34 -14.88
C ILE A 116 15.22 16.24 -14.01
N ILE A 117 13.99 16.47 -13.55
CA ILE A 117 13.21 15.48 -12.79
C ILE A 117 12.13 14.91 -13.71
N LYS A 118 12.20 13.62 -14.01
CA LYS A 118 11.19 12.86 -14.76
C LYS A 118 10.36 12.02 -13.80
N VAL A 119 9.06 12.28 -13.74
CA VAL A 119 8.10 11.51 -12.95
C VAL A 119 7.20 10.72 -13.89
N ARG A 120 7.13 9.39 -13.69
CA ARG A 120 6.29 8.50 -14.47
C ARG A 120 5.28 7.80 -13.57
N ALA A 121 4.00 7.83 -13.93
CA ALA A 121 2.96 7.01 -13.33
C ALA A 121 3.08 5.55 -13.82
N GLU A 122 3.03 4.60 -12.89
CA GLU A 122 3.16 3.15 -13.14
C GLU A 122 1.84 2.42 -12.80
N PHE A 123 0.70 3.08 -13.05
CA PHE A 123 -0.66 2.55 -12.91
C PHE A 123 -1.47 2.74 -14.20
N SER A 124 -2.66 2.12 -14.27
CA SER A 124 -3.56 2.20 -15.43
C SER A 124 -3.88 3.66 -15.79
N SER A 125 -3.99 3.98 -17.09
CA SER A 125 -4.39 5.31 -17.56
C SER A 125 -5.83 5.69 -17.19
N SER A 126 -6.63 4.73 -16.73
CA SER A 126 -7.97 4.97 -16.17
C SER A 126 -7.95 5.50 -14.73
N ILE A 127 -6.81 5.45 -14.05
CA ILE A 127 -6.64 5.90 -12.67
C ILE A 127 -5.95 7.26 -12.70
N THR A 128 -6.50 8.22 -11.96
CA THR A 128 -5.90 9.55 -11.79
C THR A 128 -5.45 9.70 -10.35
N ALA A 129 -4.20 10.13 -10.17
CA ALA A 129 -3.66 10.48 -8.86
C ALA A 129 -3.74 11.99 -8.63
N ASN A 130 -4.26 12.39 -7.48
CA ASN A 130 -4.50 13.79 -7.13
C ASN A 130 -3.51 14.26 -6.04
N THR A 131 -3.34 15.57 -5.92
CA THR A 131 -2.54 16.19 -4.83
C THR A 131 -1.08 15.70 -4.80
N ILE A 132 -0.49 15.50 -5.98
CA ILE A 132 0.92 15.09 -6.09
C ILE A 132 1.83 16.29 -5.85
N VAL A 133 2.73 16.16 -4.87
CA VAL A 133 3.76 17.16 -4.57
C VAL A 133 5.13 16.50 -4.77
N VAL A 134 5.98 17.13 -5.58
CA VAL A 134 7.37 16.72 -5.77
C VAL A 134 8.26 17.71 -5.05
N GLN A 135 9.05 17.24 -4.09
CA GLN A 135 9.99 18.05 -3.34
C GLN A 135 11.41 17.66 -3.70
N MET A 136 12.23 18.66 -4.06
CA MET A 136 13.65 18.49 -4.31
C MET A 136 14.43 19.37 -3.32
N PRO A 137 15.19 18.78 -2.40
CA PRO A 137 16.12 19.53 -1.55
C PRO A 137 17.23 20.16 -2.40
N LEU A 138 17.53 21.43 -2.15
CA LEU A 138 18.61 22.17 -2.80
C LEU A 138 19.73 22.49 -1.79
N PRO A 139 20.99 22.65 -2.25
CA PRO A 139 22.06 23.20 -1.42
C PRO A 139 21.68 24.55 -0.80
N LYS A 140 22.16 24.81 0.43
CA LYS A 140 21.78 26.03 1.17
C LYS A 140 22.18 27.34 0.48
N TYR A 141 23.22 27.30 -0.35
CA TYR A 141 23.73 28.45 -1.09
C TYR A 141 23.04 28.64 -2.45
N THR A 142 22.03 27.82 -2.79
CA THR A 142 21.28 27.97 -4.04
C THR A 142 20.40 29.21 -3.97
N THR A 143 20.66 30.16 -4.85
CA THR A 143 19.82 31.34 -5.07
C THR A 143 18.89 31.10 -6.24
N ARG A 144 17.65 31.56 -6.13
CA ARG A 144 16.69 31.59 -7.24
C ARG A 144 16.99 32.85 -8.05
N GLU A 145 17.41 32.70 -9.31
CA GLU A 145 17.38 33.81 -10.27
C GLU A 145 15.94 34.09 -10.74
#